data_AF-A0A519ZJH1-F1
#
_entry.id   AF-A0A519ZJH1-F1
#
_cell.length_a   1.000
_cell.length_b   1.000
_cell.length_c   1.000
_cell.angle_alpha   90.00
_cell.angle_beta   90.00
_cell.angle_gamma   90.00
#
_symmetry.space_group_name_H-M   'P 1'
#
loop_
_entity.id
_entity.type
_entity.pdbx_description
1 polymer ?
#
loop_
_entity_poly.entity_id
_entity_poly.type
_entity_poly.pdbx_seq_one_letter_code
_entity_poly.pdbx_strand_id
1 'polypeptide(L)'
;NEILLLKLQYAHLPGAIDLEALTTRFLKNQSHMQRDAKLNMAYAYLRQQLQEIHLKAKVINLKALMTATIKKYQISVQDLMTYKSIYQILFIANEYAAIQQNYGLIEHYIDRASQYIQDGANNKQPYLFYHLSILYYLSNFHLRRREFEKSKSQLKEMKELMETDSRYSSVFYMRYQLLCALNLYFTDEAPEAIELLQTSLKHKKAVAKAEDIEDLQLCITMFLALRNDRGSLKQLSLLTRADAWYEKKMGMLWTIRKNLMEILVHAQFSNIELAMSRLSSFRRRYKKYLLSTSEERVLEYLKLVEQYLTKPEQVFEAKYKKAVLDLLGRIENNDIFTSSFIAWLMARWEKKTAYEVVLTLLN
;
A
#
# COMPACT_ATOMS: atom_id res chain seq x y z
N ASN A 1 8.24 34.78 1.68
CA ASN A 1 8.38 35.90 0.75
C ASN A 1 7.85 37.21 1.33
N GLU A 2 6.66 37.24 1.93
CA GLU A 2 6.08 38.46 2.52
C GLU A 2 7.00 39.16 3.53
N ILE A 3 7.64 38.41 4.43
CA ILE A 3 8.63 38.98 5.37
C ILE A 3 9.81 39.64 4.65
N LEU A 4 10.31 39.05 3.56
CA LEU A 4 11.43 39.61 2.79
C LEU A 4 11.00 40.84 1.97
N LEU A 5 9.78 40.81 1.41
CA LEU A 5 9.20 41.96 0.72
C LEU A 5 9.01 43.15 1.67
N LEU A 6 8.51 42.89 2.88
CA LEU A 6 8.39 43.91 3.91
C LEU A 6 9.76 44.50 4.29
N LYS A 7 10.78 43.65 4.47
CA LYS A 7 12.15 44.11 4.75
C LYS A 7 12.73 44.95 3.61
N LEU A 8 12.46 44.59 2.36
CA LEU A 8 12.87 45.39 1.19
C LEU A 8 12.20 46.76 1.17
N GLN A 9 10.89 46.82 1.46
CA GLN A 9 10.13 48.08 1.50
C GLN A 9 10.73 49.09 2.49
N TYR A 10 11.27 48.61 3.61
CA TYR A 10 11.84 49.43 4.68
C TYR A 10 13.37 49.43 4.72
N ALA A 11 14.05 48.95 3.67
CA ALA A 11 15.51 48.86 3.62
C ALA A 11 16.23 50.24 3.64
N HIS A 12 15.49 51.33 3.43
CA HIS A 12 15.99 52.71 3.49
C HIS A 12 16.13 53.28 4.92
N LEU A 13 15.59 52.59 5.93
CA LEU A 13 15.60 53.07 7.31
C LEU A 13 16.96 52.83 8.01
N PRO A 14 17.36 53.68 8.96
CA PRO A 14 18.58 53.47 9.76
C PRO A 14 18.57 52.13 10.49
N GLY A 15 19.67 51.38 10.42
CA GLY A 15 19.81 50.06 11.05
C GLY A 15 19.15 48.91 10.28
N ALA A 16 18.59 49.15 9.09
CA ALA A 16 18.09 48.10 8.21
C ALA A 16 19.22 47.23 7.65
N ILE A 17 18.87 46.01 7.25
CA ILE A 17 19.78 45.12 6.51
C ILE A 17 20.02 45.72 5.12
N ASP A 18 21.26 45.60 4.63
CA ASP A 18 21.67 46.03 3.29
C ASP A 18 20.68 45.61 2.18
N LEU A 19 20.36 46.55 1.29
CA LEU A 19 19.35 46.40 0.24
C LEU A 19 19.74 45.33 -0.79
N GLU A 20 21.01 45.28 -1.20
CA GLU A 20 21.50 44.30 -2.17
C GLU A 20 21.49 42.88 -1.60
N ALA A 21 21.89 42.73 -0.34
CA ALA A 21 21.81 41.48 0.40
C ALA A 21 20.35 40.99 0.56
N LEU A 22 19.41 41.89 0.89
CA LEU A 22 17.98 41.58 0.96
C LEU A 22 17.42 41.19 -0.41
N THR A 23 17.79 41.91 -1.47
CA THR A 23 17.33 41.65 -2.84
C THR A 23 17.79 40.28 -3.32
N THR A 24 19.07 39.97 -3.13
CA THR A 24 19.65 38.66 -3.46
C THR A 24 18.91 37.53 -2.71
N ARG A 25 18.66 37.72 -1.41
CA ARG A 25 17.94 36.75 -0.59
C ARG A 25 16.47 36.58 -1.04
N PHE A 26 15.80 37.67 -1.39
CA PHE A 26 14.43 37.65 -1.90
C PHE A 26 14.33 36.89 -3.21
N LEU A 27 15.17 37.22 -4.20
CA LEU A 27 15.17 36.55 -5.51
C LEU A 27 15.46 35.05 -5.38
N LYS A 28 16.41 34.66 -4.52
CA LYS A 28 16.67 33.25 -4.21
C LYS A 28 15.43 32.56 -3.63
N ASN A 29 14.78 33.17 -2.64
CA ASN A 29 13.59 32.59 -2.01
C ASN A 29 12.37 32.56 -2.95
N GLN A 30 12.24 33.55 -3.85
CA GLN A 30 11.22 33.57 -4.89
C GLN A 30 11.42 32.42 -5.88
N SER A 31 12.65 32.19 -6.33
CA SER A 31 13.00 31.05 -7.20
C SER A 31 12.68 29.71 -6.53
N HIS A 32 13.02 29.52 -5.25
CA HIS A 32 12.66 28.31 -4.50
C HIS A 32 11.13 28.12 -4.43
N MET A 33 10.38 29.18 -4.13
CA MET A 33 8.91 29.14 -4.05
C MET A 33 8.28 28.77 -5.40
N GLN A 34 8.81 29.29 -6.52
CA GLN A 34 8.34 28.95 -7.86
C GLN A 34 8.60 27.47 -8.20
N ARG A 35 9.78 26.94 -7.83
CA ARG A 35 10.10 25.51 -8.01
C ARG A 35 9.16 24.63 -7.21
N ASP A 36 8.93 24.96 -5.94
CA ASP A 36 7.98 24.24 -5.07
C ASP A 36 6.54 24.29 -5.62
N ALA A 37 6.11 25.44 -6.15
CA ALA A 37 4.81 25.59 -6.77
C ALA A 37 4.66 24.66 -7.99
N LYS A 38 5.67 24.62 -8.89
CA LYS A 38 5.68 23.71 -10.04
C LYS A 38 5.58 22.24 -9.62
N LEU A 39 6.35 21.83 -8.62
CA LEU A 39 6.31 20.47 -8.06
C LEU A 39 4.92 20.14 -7.50
N ASN A 40 4.33 21.03 -6.71
CA ASN A 40 3.00 20.83 -6.14
C ASN A 40 1.91 20.76 -7.23
N MET A 41 1.99 21.60 -8.27
CA MET A 41 1.07 21.57 -9.42
C MET A 41 1.16 20.24 -10.18
N ALA A 42 2.39 19.78 -10.44
CA ALA A 42 2.61 18.47 -11.07
C ALA A 42 2.06 17.33 -10.22
N TYR A 43 2.32 17.35 -8.92
CA TYR A 43 1.82 16.34 -7.99
C TYR A 43 0.28 16.31 -7.94
N ALA A 44 -0.36 17.48 -7.84
CA ALA A 44 -1.82 17.59 -7.87
C ALA A 44 -2.41 17.05 -9.18
N TYR A 45 -1.78 17.38 -10.31
CA TYR A 45 -2.18 16.87 -11.61
C TYR A 45 -2.06 15.34 -11.72
N LEU A 46 -0.96 14.76 -11.21
CA LEU A 46 -0.77 13.30 -11.18
C LEU A 46 -1.83 12.62 -10.32
N ARG A 47 -2.12 13.16 -9.13
CA ARG A 47 -3.20 12.63 -8.27
C ARG A 47 -4.56 12.67 -8.95
N GLN A 48 -4.88 13.77 -9.64
CA GLN A 48 -6.12 13.87 -10.41
C GLN A 48 -6.18 12.79 -11.50
N GLN A 49 -5.09 12.60 -12.26
CA GLN A 49 -5.05 11.57 -13.30
C GLN A 49 -5.17 10.16 -12.72
N LEU A 50 -4.52 9.85 -11.59
CA LEU A 50 -4.71 8.55 -10.90
C LEU A 50 -6.15 8.34 -10.44
N GLN A 51 -6.81 9.37 -9.92
CA GLN A 51 -8.22 9.28 -9.53
C GLN A 51 -9.13 9.04 -10.75
N GLU A 52 -8.81 9.63 -11.90
CA GLU A 52 -9.51 9.33 -13.15
C GLU A 52 -9.29 7.89 -13.63
N ILE A 53 -8.09 7.32 -13.45
CA ILE A 53 -7.85 5.88 -13.67
C ILE A 53 -8.80 5.06 -12.78
N HIS A 54 -8.90 5.42 -11.50
CA HIS A 54 -9.72 4.72 -10.53
C HIS A 54 -11.23 4.77 -10.86
N LEU A 55 -11.73 5.92 -11.34
CA LEU A 55 -13.16 6.13 -11.58
C LEU A 55 -13.61 5.78 -13.01
N LYS A 56 -12.70 5.93 -14.00
CA LYS A 56 -13.03 5.81 -15.42
C LYS A 56 -12.28 4.68 -16.12
N ALA A 57 -11.53 3.85 -15.39
CA ALA A 57 -10.86 2.68 -15.95
C ALA A 57 -9.89 3.01 -17.12
N LYS A 58 -9.31 4.21 -17.08
CA LYS A 58 -8.39 4.66 -18.12
C LYS A 58 -7.05 3.93 -17.94
N VAL A 59 -6.67 3.09 -18.88
CA VAL A 59 -5.33 2.46 -18.87
C VAL A 59 -4.31 3.53 -19.25
N ILE A 60 -3.43 3.89 -18.31
CA ILE A 60 -2.37 4.89 -18.52
C ILE A 60 -1.04 4.28 -18.15
N ASN A 61 -0.03 4.40 -19.03
CA ASN A 61 1.34 4.05 -18.68
C ASN A 61 1.92 5.09 -17.71
N LEU A 62 2.26 4.68 -16.48
CA LEU A 62 2.78 5.59 -15.44
C LEU A 62 4.03 6.35 -15.87
N LYS A 63 4.97 5.71 -16.57
CA LYS A 63 6.19 6.36 -17.06
C LYS A 63 5.85 7.48 -18.04
N ALA A 64 4.96 7.22 -18.99
CA ALA A 64 4.50 8.23 -19.95
C ALA A 64 3.80 9.39 -19.25
N LEU A 65 2.93 9.10 -18.27
CA LEU A 65 2.22 10.11 -17.48
C LEU A 65 3.19 11.00 -16.69
N MET A 66 4.18 10.40 -16.03
CA MET A 66 5.21 11.12 -15.27
C MET A 66 6.05 12.00 -16.21
N THR A 67 6.54 11.46 -17.33
CA THR A 67 7.34 12.22 -18.30
C THR A 67 6.56 13.39 -18.91
N ALA A 68 5.31 13.16 -19.30
CA ALA A 68 4.44 14.22 -19.83
C ALA A 68 4.19 15.33 -18.80
N THR A 69 4.00 14.95 -17.53
CA THR A 69 3.77 15.91 -16.44
C THR A 69 5.02 16.74 -16.15
N ILE A 70 6.19 16.10 -16.05
CA ILE A 70 7.48 16.79 -15.85
C ILE A 70 7.71 17.82 -16.98
N LYS A 71 7.45 17.44 -18.23
CA LYS A 71 7.56 18.33 -19.39
C LYS A 71 6.54 19.48 -19.33
N LYS A 72 5.28 19.18 -19.01
CA LYS A 72 4.19 20.18 -18.91
C LYS A 72 4.50 21.30 -17.92
N TYR A 73 5.05 20.96 -16.76
CA TYR A 73 5.35 21.94 -15.70
C TYR A 73 6.81 22.42 -15.70
N GLN A 74 7.61 21.99 -16.68
CA GLN A 74 9.03 22.38 -16.84
C GLN A 74 9.83 22.16 -15.55
N ILE A 75 9.71 20.96 -14.97
CA ILE A 75 10.41 20.60 -13.73
C ILE A 75 11.84 20.17 -14.09
N SER A 76 12.83 20.72 -13.37
CA SER A 76 14.22 20.32 -13.55
C SER A 76 14.50 18.98 -12.87
N VAL A 77 15.52 18.26 -13.34
CA VAL A 77 15.92 16.98 -12.73
C VAL A 77 16.40 17.19 -11.29
N GLN A 78 17.10 18.29 -10.99
CA GLN A 78 17.56 18.56 -9.63
C GLN A 78 16.40 18.74 -8.64
N ASP A 79 15.29 19.35 -9.06
CA ASP A 79 14.11 19.56 -8.21
C ASP A 79 13.41 18.22 -7.84
N LEU A 80 13.64 17.16 -8.62
CA LEU A 80 13.12 15.82 -8.34
C LEU A 80 13.96 15.07 -7.28
N MET A 81 15.18 15.51 -7.00
CA MET A 81 16.13 14.84 -6.10
C MET A 81 16.08 15.41 -4.68
N THR A 82 14.86 15.51 -4.13
CA THR A 82 14.63 15.90 -2.73
C THR A 82 13.79 14.83 -2.03
N TYR A 83 13.94 14.68 -0.70
CA TYR A 83 13.10 13.78 0.09
C TYR A 83 11.60 13.97 -0.18
N LYS A 84 11.14 15.22 -0.29
CA LYS A 84 9.73 15.52 -0.56
C LYS A 84 9.31 15.05 -1.96
N SER A 85 10.11 15.36 -2.99
CA SER A 85 9.83 14.97 -4.37
C SER A 85 9.84 13.44 -4.52
N ILE A 86 10.83 12.76 -3.95
CA ILE A 86 10.95 11.30 -3.99
C ILE A 86 9.79 10.63 -3.27
N TYR A 87 9.43 11.11 -2.07
CA TYR A 87 8.24 10.66 -1.37
C TYR A 87 6.98 10.80 -2.25
N GLN A 88 6.79 11.94 -2.91
CA GLN A 88 5.63 12.18 -3.77
C GLN A 88 5.62 11.25 -4.99
N ILE A 89 6.78 11.01 -5.61
CA ILE A 89 6.93 10.06 -6.72
C ILE A 89 6.56 8.64 -6.25
N LEU A 90 7.11 8.20 -5.11
CA LEU A 90 6.81 6.88 -4.54
C LEU A 90 5.35 6.75 -4.14
N PHE A 91 4.72 7.81 -3.62
CA PHE A 91 3.29 7.83 -3.34
C PHE A 91 2.48 7.53 -4.61
N ILE A 92 2.73 8.28 -5.70
CA ILE A 92 2.03 8.10 -6.98
C ILE A 92 2.31 6.70 -7.56
N ALA A 93 3.56 6.26 -7.51
CA ALA A 93 3.95 4.95 -8.00
C ALA A 93 3.25 3.83 -7.21
N ASN A 94 3.28 3.89 -5.88
CA ASN A 94 2.61 2.90 -5.03
C ASN A 94 1.10 2.84 -5.28
N GLU A 95 0.43 3.99 -5.42
CA GLU A 95 -1.01 4.03 -5.76
C GLU A 95 -1.27 3.38 -7.13
N TYR A 96 -0.43 3.68 -8.13
CA TYR A 96 -0.54 3.07 -9.46
C TYR A 96 -0.32 1.55 -9.43
N ALA A 97 0.73 1.09 -8.74
CA ALA A 97 1.02 -0.33 -8.55
C ALA A 97 -0.11 -1.04 -7.79
N ALA A 98 -0.73 -0.39 -6.81
CA ALA A 98 -1.88 -0.93 -6.09
C ALA A 98 -3.10 -1.03 -7.01
N ILE A 99 -3.40 -0.02 -7.84
CA ILE A 99 -4.51 -0.07 -8.79
C ILE A 99 -4.35 -1.22 -9.78
N GLN A 100 -3.14 -1.38 -10.34
CA GLN A 100 -2.81 -2.44 -11.29
C GLN A 100 -2.49 -3.78 -10.62
N GLN A 101 -2.48 -3.81 -9.28
CA GLN A 101 -2.08 -4.96 -8.47
C GLN A 101 -0.74 -5.59 -8.91
N ASN A 102 0.15 -4.78 -9.46
CA ASN A 102 1.42 -5.21 -10.04
C ASN A 102 2.52 -4.24 -9.62
N TYR A 103 3.23 -4.63 -8.56
CA TYR A 103 4.32 -3.83 -8.00
C TYR A 103 5.58 -3.85 -8.87
N GLY A 104 5.75 -4.83 -9.77
CA GLY A 104 6.86 -4.82 -10.74
C GLY A 104 6.87 -3.57 -11.65
N LEU A 105 5.72 -2.93 -11.85
CA LEU A 105 5.59 -1.72 -12.68
C LEU A 105 6.32 -0.49 -12.11
N ILE A 106 6.76 -0.53 -10.85
CA ILE A 106 7.34 0.63 -10.16
C ILE A 106 8.79 0.42 -9.72
N GLU A 107 9.40 -0.71 -10.07
CA GLU A 107 10.75 -1.11 -9.68
C GLU A 107 11.78 0.00 -9.95
N HIS A 108 11.71 0.66 -11.12
CA HIS A 108 12.64 1.75 -11.45
C HIS A 108 12.50 2.99 -10.56
N TYR A 109 11.32 3.25 -9.97
CA TYR A 109 11.13 4.34 -9.00
C TYR A 109 11.69 3.96 -7.63
N ILE A 110 11.56 2.68 -7.25
CA ILE A 110 12.12 2.12 -6.02
C ILE A 110 13.65 2.20 -6.07
N ASP A 111 14.27 1.74 -7.15
CA ASP A 111 15.73 1.72 -7.28
C ASP A 111 16.34 3.11 -7.13
N ARG A 112 15.72 4.12 -7.78
CA ARG A 112 16.15 5.51 -7.66
C ARG A 112 16.00 6.07 -6.25
N ALA A 113 14.92 5.71 -5.55
CA ALA A 113 14.72 6.14 -4.18
C ALA A 113 15.72 5.47 -3.23
N SER A 114 16.00 4.18 -3.41
CA SER A 114 17.02 3.45 -2.66
C SER A 114 18.41 4.05 -2.84
N GLN A 115 18.81 4.36 -4.08
CA GLN A 115 20.07 5.04 -4.37
C GLN A 115 20.17 6.40 -3.66
N TYR A 116 19.10 7.21 -3.73
CA TYR A 116 19.08 8.51 -3.06
C TYR A 116 19.26 8.42 -1.53
N ILE A 117 18.67 7.41 -0.89
CA ILE A 117 18.83 7.16 0.55
C ILE A 117 20.28 6.75 0.87
N GLN A 118 20.87 5.88 0.04
CA GLN A 118 22.24 5.37 0.22
C GLN A 118 23.31 6.44 0.02
N ASP A 119 23.12 7.37 -0.92
CA ASP A 119 24.08 8.44 -1.24
C ASP A 119 24.24 9.49 -0.11
N GLY A 120 23.57 9.29 1.04
CA GLY A 120 23.89 10.00 2.28
C GLY A 120 23.59 11.50 2.26
N ALA A 121 22.66 11.95 1.40
CA ALA A 121 22.35 13.36 1.22
C ALA A 121 21.76 14.02 2.50
N ASN A 122 22.66 14.53 3.34
CA ASN A 122 22.61 15.68 4.25
C ASN A 122 21.40 15.88 5.20
N ASN A 123 21.73 15.92 6.50
CA ASN A 123 20.97 16.45 7.65
C ASN A 123 19.53 15.96 7.84
N LYS A 124 19.41 14.94 8.71
CA LYS A 124 18.24 14.06 8.92
C LYS A 124 17.00 14.70 9.58
N GLN A 125 17.13 15.86 10.21
CA GLN A 125 16.06 16.40 11.09
C GLN A 125 14.87 17.06 10.34
N PRO A 126 15.04 18.03 9.41
CA PRO A 126 13.91 18.76 8.83
C PRO A 126 13.08 17.95 7.82
N TYR A 127 13.54 16.78 7.38
CA TYR A 127 12.84 15.93 6.39
C TYR A 127 12.46 14.55 6.93
N LEU A 128 12.51 14.35 8.25
CA LEU A 128 12.30 13.06 8.90
C LEU A 128 10.99 12.38 8.48
N PHE A 129 9.90 13.13 8.36
CA PHE A 129 8.62 12.62 7.85
C PHE A 129 8.73 11.95 6.47
N TYR A 130 9.38 12.64 5.54
CA TYR A 130 9.53 12.17 4.16
C TYR A 130 10.48 10.98 4.10
N HIS A 131 11.56 11.00 4.88
CA HIS A 131 12.48 9.88 4.99
C HIS A 131 11.76 8.62 5.50
N LEU A 132 11.04 8.71 6.63
CA LEU A 132 10.24 7.60 7.16
C LEU A 132 9.20 7.10 6.17
N SER A 133 8.58 8.01 5.41
CA SER A 133 7.61 7.63 4.37
C SER A 133 8.27 6.89 3.20
N ILE A 134 9.48 7.28 2.79
CA ILE A 134 10.25 6.59 1.75
C ILE A 134 10.60 5.18 2.24
N LEU A 135 11.17 5.05 3.45
CA LEU A 135 11.51 3.75 4.02
C LEU A 135 10.29 2.83 4.13
N TYR A 136 9.12 3.37 4.52
CA TYR A 136 7.87 2.62 4.51
C TYR A 136 7.51 2.09 3.11
N TYR A 137 7.58 2.92 2.07
CA TYR A 137 7.28 2.48 0.70
C TYR A 137 8.26 1.46 0.16
N LEU A 138 9.55 1.67 0.40
CA LEU A 138 10.59 0.71 0.03
C LEU A 138 10.34 -0.63 0.74
N SER A 139 10.14 -0.61 2.07
CA SER A 139 9.91 -1.81 2.88
C SER A 139 8.69 -2.59 2.38
N ASN A 140 7.59 -1.90 2.09
CA ASN A 140 6.37 -2.51 1.57
C ASN A 140 6.56 -3.09 0.16
N PHE A 141 7.30 -2.40 -0.72
CA PHE A 141 7.61 -2.91 -2.05
C PHE A 141 8.42 -4.20 -1.98
N HIS A 142 9.52 -4.20 -1.22
CA HIS A 142 10.39 -5.37 -1.08
C HIS A 142 9.64 -6.54 -0.43
N LEU A 143 8.80 -6.28 0.58
CA LEU A 143 7.89 -7.28 1.15
C LEU A 143 6.99 -7.91 0.07
N ARG A 144 6.31 -7.08 -0.74
CA ARG A 144 5.41 -7.57 -1.79
C ARG A 144 6.12 -8.32 -2.92
N ARG A 145 7.41 -8.02 -3.13
CA ARG A 145 8.31 -8.73 -4.05
C ARG A 145 8.96 -9.97 -3.44
N ARG A 146 8.60 -10.33 -2.20
CA ARG A 146 9.16 -11.48 -1.45
C ARG A 146 10.64 -11.31 -1.09
N GLU A 147 11.15 -10.08 -1.15
CA GLU A 147 12.49 -9.71 -0.73
C GLU A 147 12.49 -9.36 0.77
N PHE A 148 12.13 -10.34 1.62
CA PHE A 148 11.87 -10.14 3.05
C PHE A 148 13.07 -9.55 3.81
N GLU A 149 14.29 -9.98 3.49
CA GLU A 149 15.50 -9.45 4.16
C GLU A 149 15.73 -7.96 3.87
N LYS A 150 15.49 -7.51 2.62
CA LYS A 150 15.56 -6.07 2.28
C LYS A 150 14.49 -5.29 3.01
N SER A 151 13.26 -5.84 3.08
CA SER A 151 12.15 -5.24 3.83
C SER A 151 12.49 -5.09 5.32
N LYS A 152 12.97 -6.16 5.97
CA LYS A 152 13.38 -6.15 7.38
C LYS A 152 14.52 -5.15 7.64
N SER A 153 15.50 -5.06 6.74
CA SER A 153 16.60 -4.10 6.84
C SER A 153 16.12 -2.65 6.82
N GLN A 154 15.20 -2.29 5.91
CA GLN A 154 14.64 -0.95 5.83
C GLN A 154 13.71 -0.62 6.99
N LEU A 155 12.96 -1.60 7.50
CA LEU A 155 12.17 -1.44 8.72
C LEU A 155 13.06 -1.17 9.94
N LYS A 156 14.22 -1.83 10.03
CA LYS A 156 15.19 -1.53 11.09
C LYS A 156 15.65 -0.08 11.04
N GLU A 157 16.04 0.42 9.87
CA GLU A 157 16.41 1.84 9.70
C GLU A 157 15.24 2.79 10.04
N MET A 158 14.03 2.43 9.61
CA MET A 158 12.82 3.19 9.92
C MET A 158 12.58 3.27 11.43
N LYS A 159 12.78 2.17 12.16
CA LYS A 159 12.66 2.13 13.63
C LYS A 159 13.68 3.06 14.30
N GLU A 160 14.96 2.94 13.92
CA GLU A 160 16.04 3.78 14.46
C GLU A 160 15.74 5.28 14.25
N LEU A 161 15.23 5.65 13.08
CA LEU A 161 14.83 7.03 12.78
C LEU A 161 13.59 7.47 13.57
N MET A 162 12.60 6.60 13.76
CA MET A 162 11.42 6.90 14.57
C MET A 162 11.75 7.18 16.04
N GLU A 163 12.79 6.55 16.58
CA GLU A 163 13.26 6.75 17.96
C GLU A 163 13.95 8.11 18.16
N THR A 164 14.40 8.78 17.09
CA THR A 164 15.02 10.12 17.17
C THR A 164 14.02 11.24 17.48
N ASP A 165 12.72 11.03 17.22
CA ASP A 165 11.65 11.99 17.51
C ASP A 165 10.31 11.28 17.77
N SER A 166 9.87 11.34 19.03
CA SER A 166 8.68 10.65 19.53
C SER A 166 7.37 11.04 18.82
N ARG A 167 7.32 12.20 18.15
CA ARG A 167 6.14 12.64 17.39
C ARG A 167 5.90 11.74 16.18
N TYR A 168 6.96 11.41 15.44
CA TYR A 168 6.83 10.55 14.25
C TYR A 168 6.63 9.09 14.61
N SER A 169 7.17 8.65 15.76
CA SER A 169 6.82 7.35 16.33
C SER A 169 5.30 7.17 16.39
N SER A 170 4.54 8.16 16.88
CA SER A 170 3.08 8.05 16.95
C SER A 170 2.37 7.94 15.59
N VAL A 171 2.94 8.54 14.53
CA VAL A 171 2.36 8.60 13.19
C VAL A 171 2.60 7.30 12.41
N PHE A 172 3.78 6.69 12.58
CA PHE A 172 4.21 5.54 11.78
C PHE A 172 4.12 4.21 12.51
N TYR A 173 3.95 4.19 13.84
CA TYR A 173 4.02 2.97 14.64
C TYR A 173 3.14 1.84 14.10
N MET A 174 1.84 2.08 13.87
CA MET A 174 0.96 1.00 13.41
C MET A 174 1.34 0.47 12.03
N ARG A 175 1.76 1.34 11.12
CA ARG A 175 2.21 0.97 9.76
C ARG A 175 3.50 0.17 9.80
N TYR A 176 4.42 0.55 10.68
CA TYR A 176 5.64 -0.19 10.97
C TYR A 176 5.31 -1.59 11.51
N GLN A 177 4.43 -1.67 12.53
CA GLN A 177 4.02 -2.94 13.13
C GLN A 177 3.34 -3.86 12.10
N LEU A 178 2.52 -3.31 11.20
CA LEU A 178 1.90 -4.04 10.10
C LEU A 178 2.95 -4.72 9.21
N LEU A 179 3.95 -3.97 8.73
CA LEU A 179 4.99 -4.51 7.86
C LEU A 179 5.91 -5.49 8.60
N CYS A 180 6.21 -5.27 9.88
CA CYS A 180 6.93 -6.24 10.70
C CYS A 180 6.16 -7.55 10.82
N ALA A 181 4.87 -7.49 11.14
CA ALA A 181 4.04 -8.68 11.28
C ALA A 181 3.87 -9.43 9.96
N LEU A 182 3.74 -8.73 8.83
CA LEU A 182 3.71 -9.37 7.51
C LEU A 182 5.02 -10.07 7.19
N ASN A 183 6.17 -9.46 7.51
CA ASN A 183 7.46 -10.12 7.37
C ASN A 183 7.55 -11.39 8.22
N LEU A 184 7.22 -11.30 9.52
CA LEU A 184 7.20 -12.46 10.42
C LEU A 184 6.30 -13.57 9.87
N TYR A 185 5.07 -13.22 9.48
CA TYR A 185 4.08 -14.18 9.01
C TYR A 185 4.55 -14.93 7.75
N PHE A 186 5.10 -14.21 6.76
CA PHE A 186 5.55 -14.85 5.53
C PHE A 186 6.97 -15.46 5.63
N THR A 187 7.65 -15.35 6.77
CA THR A 187 8.91 -16.04 7.07
C THR A 187 8.78 -17.09 8.18
N ASP A 188 7.60 -17.71 8.26
CA ASP A 188 7.28 -18.81 9.17
C ASP A 188 7.18 -18.50 10.69
N GLU A 189 6.92 -17.24 11.05
CA GLU A 189 6.78 -16.77 12.45
C GLU A 189 5.34 -16.27 12.72
N ALA A 190 4.35 -17.07 12.34
CA ALA A 190 2.94 -16.64 12.41
C ALA A 190 2.39 -16.36 13.82
N PRO A 191 2.70 -17.14 14.88
CA PRO A 191 2.29 -16.80 16.24
C PRO A 191 2.76 -15.41 16.68
N GLU A 192 4.03 -15.10 16.43
CA GLU A 192 4.69 -13.84 16.75
C GLU A 192 4.06 -12.69 15.96
N ALA A 193 3.79 -12.91 14.67
CA ALA A 193 3.09 -11.94 13.82
C ALA A 193 1.70 -11.56 14.36
N ILE A 194 0.92 -12.56 14.79
CA ILE A 194 -0.43 -12.34 15.33
C ILE A 194 -0.36 -11.61 16.67
N GLU A 195 0.52 -12.04 17.57
CA GLU A 195 0.71 -11.40 18.87
C GLU A 195 1.14 -9.94 18.73
N LEU A 196 2.05 -9.65 17.79
CA LEU A 196 2.54 -8.30 17.52
C LEU A 196 1.39 -7.34 17.16
N LEU A 197 0.50 -7.75 16.26
CA LEU A 197 -0.63 -6.92 15.85
C LEU A 197 -1.70 -6.81 16.93
N GLN A 198 -1.99 -7.89 17.65
CA GLN A 198 -2.94 -7.86 18.76
C GLN A 198 -2.47 -6.93 19.88
N THR A 199 -1.19 -6.98 20.23
CA THR A 199 -0.57 -6.09 21.22
C THR A 199 -0.60 -4.64 20.74
N SER A 200 -0.29 -4.40 19.47
CA SER A 200 -0.38 -3.07 18.85
C SER A 200 -1.79 -2.47 18.91
N LEU A 201 -2.83 -3.29 18.70
CA LEU A 201 -4.23 -2.86 18.81
C LEU A 201 -4.67 -2.63 20.27
N LYS A 202 -4.20 -3.46 21.21
CA LYS A 202 -4.49 -3.28 22.65
C LYS A 202 -3.89 -1.98 23.20
N HIS A 203 -2.68 -1.63 22.79
CA HIS A 203 -1.97 -0.43 23.22
C HIS A 203 -2.14 0.76 22.27
N LYS A 204 -3.20 0.77 21.46
CA LYS A 204 -3.44 1.86 20.51
C LYS A 204 -3.59 3.20 21.24
N LYS A 205 -2.90 4.23 20.75
CA LYS A 205 -3.06 5.60 21.23
C LYS A 205 -4.35 6.20 20.66
N ALA A 206 -4.97 7.13 21.38
CA ALA A 206 -6.19 7.81 20.94
C ALA A 206 -6.03 8.56 19.59
N VAL A 207 -4.81 8.96 19.25
CA VAL A 207 -4.46 9.65 17.99
C VAL A 207 -4.25 8.70 16.80
N ALA A 208 -4.37 7.39 16.99
CA ALA A 208 -4.21 6.41 15.92
C ALA A 208 -5.27 6.63 14.83
N LYS A 209 -4.84 6.58 13.56
CA LYS A 209 -5.75 6.72 12.43
C LYS A 209 -6.65 5.50 12.33
N ALA A 210 -7.91 5.74 12.00
CA ALA A 210 -8.89 4.65 11.83
C ALA A 210 -8.43 3.69 10.72
N GLU A 211 -7.84 4.22 9.65
CA GLU A 211 -7.34 3.44 8.53
C GLU A 211 -6.26 2.44 8.96
N ASP A 212 -5.29 2.90 9.78
CA ASP A 212 -4.22 2.01 10.25
C ASP A 212 -4.78 0.91 11.19
N ILE A 213 -5.83 1.22 11.97
CA ILE A 213 -6.50 0.22 12.83
C ILE A 213 -7.22 -0.83 11.98
N GLU A 214 -7.96 -0.42 10.95
CA GLU A 214 -8.69 -1.33 10.06
C GLU A 214 -7.72 -2.22 9.26
N ASP A 215 -6.56 -1.69 8.86
CA ASP A 215 -5.50 -2.48 8.21
C ASP A 215 -4.94 -3.59 9.12
N LEU A 216 -4.62 -3.25 10.39
CA LEU A 216 -4.19 -4.23 11.38
C LEU A 216 -5.26 -5.29 11.61
N GLN A 217 -6.51 -4.87 11.77
CA GLN A 217 -7.66 -5.73 12.01
C GLN A 217 -7.88 -6.73 10.86
N LEU A 218 -7.83 -6.25 9.61
CA LEU A 218 -7.95 -7.10 8.43
C LEU A 218 -6.75 -8.06 8.28
N CYS A 219 -5.54 -7.60 8.63
CA CYS A 219 -4.34 -8.43 8.59
C CYS A 219 -4.40 -9.58 9.61
N ILE A 220 -4.83 -9.32 10.85
CA ILE A 220 -5.05 -10.40 11.85
C ILE A 220 -6.13 -11.37 11.33
N THR A 221 -7.21 -10.86 10.74
CA THR A 221 -8.27 -11.69 10.16
C THR A 221 -7.69 -12.65 9.11
N MET A 222 -6.85 -12.16 8.21
CA MET A 222 -6.15 -12.96 7.20
C MET A 222 -5.23 -14.01 7.84
N PHE A 223 -4.39 -13.60 8.81
CA PHE A 223 -3.45 -14.51 9.47
C PHE A 223 -4.14 -15.70 10.12
N LEU A 224 -5.24 -15.43 10.82
CA LEU A 224 -6.07 -16.46 11.46
C LEU A 224 -6.79 -17.32 10.42
N ALA A 225 -7.37 -16.70 9.38
CA ALA A 225 -8.09 -17.42 8.34
C ALA A 225 -7.19 -18.44 7.62
N LEU A 226 -6.00 -18.02 7.19
CA LEU A 226 -5.05 -18.88 6.48
C LEU A 226 -4.55 -20.05 7.34
N ARG A 227 -4.47 -19.87 8.66
CA ARG A 227 -4.15 -20.91 9.64
C ARG A 227 -5.33 -21.80 10.03
N ASN A 228 -6.49 -21.62 9.39
CA ASN A 228 -7.72 -22.33 9.72
C ASN A 228 -8.25 -22.07 11.15
N ASP A 229 -7.94 -20.90 11.72
CA ASP A 229 -8.38 -20.49 13.07
C ASP A 229 -9.74 -19.77 13.03
N ARG A 230 -10.71 -20.31 13.77
CA ARG A 230 -12.08 -19.75 13.91
C ARG A 230 -12.09 -18.35 14.52
N GLY A 231 -11.04 -17.93 15.21
CA GLY A 231 -10.85 -16.56 15.69
C GLY A 231 -10.95 -15.51 14.58
N SER A 232 -10.69 -15.88 13.32
CA SER A 232 -10.92 -15.02 12.15
C SER A 232 -12.36 -14.52 12.02
N LEU A 233 -13.38 -15.31 12.37
CA LEU A 233 -14.78 -14.88 12.39
C LEU A 233 -15.02 -13.74 13.39
N LYS A 234 -14.38 -13.83 14.57
CA LYS A 234 -14.44 -12.76 15.58
C LYS A 234 -13.73 -11.51 15.09
N GLN A 235 -12.58 -11.64 14.43
CA GLN A 235 -11.87 -10.47 13.90
C GLN A 235 -12.64 -9.82 12.75
N LEU A 236 -13.31 -10.61 11.92
CA LEU A 236 -14.16 -10.13 10.84
C LEU A 236 -15.37 -9.34 11.35
N SER A 237 -16.00 -9.78 12.45
CA SER A 237 -17.15 -9.07 13.02
C SER A 237 -16.82 -7.70 13.62
N LEU A 238 -15.54 -7.42 13.89
CA LEU A 238 -15.07 -6.11 14.32
C LEU A 238 -15.01 -5.08 13.17
N LEU A 239 -15.00 -5.54 11.91
CA LEU A 239 -15.05 -4.70 10.71
C LEU A 239 -16.51 -4.28 10.42
N THR A 240 -17.05 -3.40 11.27
CA THR A 240 -18.50 -3.10 11.37
C THR A 240 -19.04 -2.06 10.38
N ARG A 241 -18.17 -1.38 9.62
CA ARG A 241 -18.63 -0.30 8.72
C ARG A 241 -19.24 -0.87 7.45
N ALA A 242 -20.10 -0.08 6.80
CA ALA A 242 -20.66 -0.45 5.51
C ALA A 242 -19.60 -0.40 4.40
N ASP A 243 -19.74 -1.23 3.37
CA ASP A 243 -18.82 -1.24 2.21
C ASP A 243 -18.64 0.15 1.58
N ALA A 244 -19.70 0.95 1.51
CA ALA A 244 -19.62 2.32 0.96
C ALA A 244 -18.72 3.24 1.80
N TRP A 245 -18.67 3.02 3.11
CA TRP A 245 -17.75 3.74 3.99
C TRP A 245 -16.31 3.30 3.75
N TYR A 246 -16.08 1.98 3.67
CA TYR A 246 -14.75 1.43 3.39
C TYR A 246 -14.23 1.86 2.03
N GLU A 247 -15.05 1.86 0.99
CA GLU A 247 -14.68 2.34 -0.35
C GLU A 247 -14.21 3.79 -0.33
N LYS A 248 -14.91 4.64 0.43
CA LYS A 248 -14.58 6.06 0.55
C LYS A 248 -13.35 6.32 1.41
N LYS A 249 -13.14 5.52 2.47
CA LYS A 249 -12.11 5.77 3.48
C LYS A 249 -10.83 4.99 3.26
N MET A 250 -10.95 3.71 2.95
CA MET A 250 -9.84 2.78 2.71
C MET A 250 -9.53 2.63 1.22
N GLY A 251 -10.52 2.90 0.36
CA GLY A 251 -10.42 2.71 -1.09
C GLY A 251 -11.14 1.45 -1.58
N MET A 252 -11.42 1.42 -2.88
CA MET A 252 -12.15 0.34 -3.54
C MET A 252 -11.45 -1.02 -3.39
N LEU A 253 -10.14 -1.05 -3.64
CA LEU A 253 -9.35 -2.28 -3.62
C LEU A 253 -9.29 -2.92 -2.23
N TRP A 254 -9.08 -2.11 -1.19
CA TRP A 254 -9.08 -2.59 0.18
C TRP A 254 -10.41 -3.26 0.52
N THR A 255 -11.51 -2.62 0.12
CA THR A 255 -12.87 -3.10 0.36
C THR A 255 -13.18 -4.40 -0.40
N ILE A 256 -12.69 -4.51 -1.64
CA ILE A 256 -12.74 -5.74 -2.42
C ILE A 256 -12.02 -6.87 -1.67
N ARG A 257 -10.78 -6.64 -1.20
CA ARG A 257 -10.00 -7.65 -0.46
C ARG A 257 -10.67 -8.04 0.85
N LYS A 258 -11.23 -7.09 1.60
CA LYS A 258 -12.04 -7.35 2.81
C LYS A 258 -13.22 -8.26 2.49
N ASN A 259 -13.97 -7.97 1.43
CA ASN A 259 -15.14 -8.77 1.07
C ASN A 259 -14.76 -10.16 0.52
N LEU A 260 -13.64 -10.30 -0.19
CA LEU A 260 -13.08 -11.60 -0.56
C LEU A 260 -12.70 -12.41 0.69
N MET A 261 -12.07 -11.77 1.69
CA MET A 261 -11.74 -12.39 2.97
C MET A 261 -13.00 -12.84 3.71
N GLU A 262 -14.07 -12.04 3.71
CA GLU A 262 -15.35 -12.40 4.31
C GLU A 262 -15.97 -13.65 3.67
N ILE A 263 -15.99 -13.72 2.34
CA ILE A 263 -16.47 -14.90 1.61
C ILE A 263 -15.65 -16.14 2.00
N LEU A 264 -14.32 -16.02 1.98
CA LEU A 264 -13.39 -17.09 2.29
C LEU A 264 -13.59 -17.61 3.72
N VAL A 265 -13.62 -16.72 4.71
CA VAL A 265 -13.78 -17.08 6.12
C VAL A 265 -15.11 -17.80 6.35
N HIS A 266 -16.22 -17.33 5.76
CA HIS A 266 -17.50 -18.02 5.88
C HIS A 266 -17.49 -19.38 5.18
N ALA A 267 -16.92 -19.47 3.97
CA ALA A 267 -16.78 -20.71 3.23
C ALA A 267 -15.99 -21.77 4.02
N GLN A 268 -14.86 -21.35 4.61
CA GLN A 268 -13.95 -22.22 5.35
C GLN A 268 -14.58 -22.86 6.59
N PHE A 269 -15.45 -22.12 7.29
CA PHE A 269 -16.12 -22.61 8.49
C PHE A 269 -17.56 -23.05 8.25
N SER A 270 -17.84 -23.53 7.03
CA SER A 270 -19.11 -24.16 6.63
C SER A 270 -20.35 -23.26 6.79
N ASN A 271 -20.18 -21.94 6.79
CA ASN A 271 -21.28 -20.99 6.73
C ASN A 271 -21.69 -20.77 5.27
N ILE A 272 -22.08 -21.86 4.59
CA ILE A 272 -22.20 -21.91 3.12
C ILE A 272 -23.24 -20.92 2.58
N GLU A 273 -24.41 -20.85 3.20
CA GLU A 273 -25.48 -19.91 2.79
C GLU A 273 -25.01 -18.46 2.87
N LEU A 274 -24.31 -18.12 3.95
CA LEU A 274 -23.76 -16.77 4.13
C LEU A 274 -22.64 -16.49 3.15
N ALA A 275 -21.73 -17.44 2.90
CA ALA A 275 -20.68 -17.32 1.90
C ALA A 275 -21.27 -17.08 0.50
N MET A 276 -22.30 -17.82 0.10
CA MET A 276 -23.00 -17.66 -1.18
C MET A 276 -23.72 -16.31 -1.29
N SER A 277 -24.36 -15.85 -0.20
CA SER A 277 -25.00 -14.54 -0.14
C SER A 277 -23.98 -13.39 -0.30
N ARG A 278 -22.83 -13.49 0.38
CA ARG A 278 -21.73 -12.53 0.26
C ARG A 278 -21.10 -12.54 -1.12
N LEU A 279 -20.91 -13.71 -1.71
CA LEU A 279 -20.40 -13.87 -3.08
C LEU A 279 -21.33 -13.22 -4.11
N SER A 280 -22.64 -13.41 -3.97
CA SER A 280 -23.64 -12.76 -4.83
C SER A 280 -23.63 -11.24 -4.69
N SER A 281 -23.56 -10.75 -3.45
CA SER A 281 -23.47 -9.32 -3.14
C SER A 281 -22.19 -8.69 -3.70
N PHE A 282 -21.05 -9.38 -3.57
CA PHE A 282 -19.77 -8.98 -4.14
C PHE A 282 -19.89 -8.82 -5.66
N ARG A 283 -20.44 -9.82 -6.36
CA ARG A 283 -20.58 -9.75 -7.82
C ARG A 283 -21.44 -8.59 -8.26
N ARG A 284 -22.59 -8.37 -7.61
CA ARG A 284 -23.48 -7.24 -7.92
C ARG A 284 -22.76 -5.89 -7.77
N ARG A 285 -21.91 -5.76 -6.75
CA ARG A 285 -21.24 -4.49 -6.41
C ARG A 285 -19.97 -4.23 -7.23
N TYR A 286 -19.12 -5.24 -7.41
CA TYR A 286 -17.75 -5.04 -7.90
C TYR A 286 -17.51 -5.54 -9.32
N LYS A 287 -18.40 -6.35 -9.92
CA LYS A 287 -18.18 -6.91 -11.27
C LYS A 287 -17.90 -5.84 -12.32
N LYS A 288 -18.70 -4.77 -12.36
CA LYS A 288 -18.50 -3.67 -13.32
C LYS A 288 -17.13 -3.01 -13.16
N TYR A 289 -16.73 -2.74 -11.91
CA TYR A 289 -15.43 -2.13 -11.60
C TYR A 289 -14.29 -3.05 -12.08
N LEU A 290 -14.32 -4.33 -11.68
CA LEU A 290 -13.28 -5.31 -12.02
C LEU A 290 -13.09 -5.49 -13.53
N LEU A 291 -14.19 -5.56 -14.30
CA LEU A 291 -14.12 -5.64 -15.76
C LEU A 291 -13.55 -4.36 -16.38
N SER A 292 -13.87 -3.20 -15.82
CA SER A 292 -13.37 -1.93 -16.34
C SER A 292 -11.88 -1.74 -16.04
N THR A 293 -11.37 -2.27 -14.92
CA THR A 293 -9.97 -2.11 -14.53
C THR A 293 -9.07 -3.28 -14.95
N SER A 294 -9.53 -4.16 -15.85
CA SER A 294 -8.78 -5.34 -16.30
C SER A 294 -8.36 -6.28 -15.14
N GLU A 295 -9.26 -6.47 -14.16
CA GLU A 295 -9.07 -7.32 -12.99
C GLU A 295 -9.99 -8.56 -13.03
N GLU A 296 -10.23 -9.11 -14.22
CA GLU A 296 -11.09 -10.27 -14.48
C GLU A 296 -10.71 -11.49 -13.64
N ARG A 297 -9.42 -11.65 -13.33
CA ARG A 297 -8.89 -12.72 -12.49
C ARG A 297 -9.56 -12.84 -11.12
N VAL A 298 -10.05 -11.73 -10.54
CA VAL A 298 -10.79 -11.76 -9.27
C VAL A 298 -12.14 -12.46 -9.46
N LEU A 299 -12.78 -12.29 -10.62
CA LEU A 299 -14.02 -12.98 -10.98
C LEU A 299 -13.76 -14.45 -11.29
N GLU A 300 -12.63 -14.77 -11.92
CA GLU A 300 -12.19 -16.16 -12.14
C GLU A 300 -11.95 -16.89 -10.81
N TYR A 301 -11.25 -16.24 -9.87
CA TYR A 301 -11.07 -16.75 -8.51
C TYR A 301 -12.43 -17.04 -7.84
N LEU A 302 -13.36 -16.08 -7.87
CA LEU A 302 -14.69 -16.25 -7.27
C LEU A 302 -15.51 -17.35 -7.93
N LYS A 303 -15.29 -17.62 -9.22
CA LYS A 303 -15.93 -18.74 -9.91
C LYS A 303 -15.44 -20.08 -9.34
N LEU A 304 -14.15 -20.20 -9.03
CA LEU A 304 -13.59 -21.40 -8.39
C LEU A 304 -14.11 -21.56 -6.95
N VAL A 305 -14.21 -20.46 -6.20
CA VAL A 305 -14.83 -20.47 -4.86
C VAL A 305 -16.29 -20.95 -4.93
N GLU A 306 -17.08 -20.43 -5.88
CA GLU A 306 -18.47 -20.86 -6.06
C GLU A 306 -18.59 -22.34 -6.46
N GLN A 307 -17.70 -22.83 -7.33
CA GLN A 307 -17.63 -24.24 -7.69
C GLN A 307 -17.37 -25.12 -6.46
N TYR A 308 -16.44 -24.72 -5.60
CA TYR A 308 -16.19 -25.40 -4.33
C TYR A 308 -17.40 -25.36 -3.39
N LEU A 309 -18.06 -24.21 -3.25
CA LEU A 309 -19.22 -24.06 -2.37
C LEU A 309 -20.43 -24.89 -2.82
N THR A 310 -20.58 -25.08 -4.14
CA THR A 310 -21.69 -25.84 -4.73
C THR A 310 -21.43 -27.34 -4.79
N LYS A 311 -20.19 -27.74 -5.08
CA LYS A 311 -19.79 -29.15 -5.22
C LYS A 311 -18.36 -29.35 -4.68
N PRO A 312 -18.19 -29.53 -3.36
CA PRO A 312 -16.87 -29.56 -2.70
C PRO A 312 -15.89 -30.57 -3.29
N GLU A 313 -16.37 -31.70 -3.80
CA GLU A 313 -15.57 -32.76 -4.41
C GLU A 313 -14.87 -32.33 -5.72
N GLN A 314 -15.32 -31.25 -6.38
CA GLN A 314 -14.68 -30.74 -7.60
C GLN A 314 -13.21 -30.36 -7.38
N VAL A 315 -12.81 -30.03 -6.13
CA VAL A 315 -11.42 -29.66 -5.81
C VAL A 315 -10.41 -30.77 -6.11
N PHE A 316 -10.87 -32.02 -6.22
CA PHE A 316 -10.02 -33.16 -6.56
C PHE A 316 -9.90 -33.40 -8.07
N GLU A 317 -10.79 -32.81 -8.88
CA GLU A 317 -10.79 -32.97 -10.33
C GLU A 317 -9.57 -32.27 -10.97
N ALA A 318 -8.94 -32.93 -11.95
CA ALA A 318 -7.77 -32.39 -12.65
C ALA A 318 -8.06 -31.04 -13.33
N LYS A 319 -9.28 -30.85 -13.86
CA LYS A 319 -9.72 -29.60 -14.49
C LYS A 319 -9.74 -28.44 -13.50
N TYR A 320 -10.24 -28.66 -12.28
CA TYR A 320 -10.29 -27.63 -11.25
C TYR A 320 -8.89 -27.25 -10.80
N LYS A 321 -8.05 -28.25 -10.47
CA LYS A 321 -6.65 -28.03 -10.07
C LYS A 321 -5.88 -27.26 -11.14
N LYS A 322 -6.04 -27.63 -12.41
CA LYS A 322 -5.42 -26.91 -13.52
C LYS A 322 -5.86 -25.45 -13.55
N ALA A 323 -7.16 -25.16 -13.43
CA ALA A 323 -7.64 -23.77 -13.42
C ALA A 323 -7.06 -22.93 -12.27
N VAL A 324 -6.88 -23.52 -11.08
CA VAL A 324 -6.25 -22.83 -9.96
C VAL A 324 -4.75 -22.62 -10.20
N LEU A 325 -4.04 -23.60 -10.74
CA LEU A 325 -2.62 -23.48 -11.09
C LEU A 325 -2.39 -22.49 -12.24
N ASP A 326 -3.30 -22.43 -13.21
CA ASP A 326 -3.27 -21.45 -14.30
C ASP A 326 -3.47 -20.01 -13.77
N LEU A 327 -4.24 -19.82 -12.68
CA LEU A 327 -4.26 -18.55 -11.96
C LEU A 327 -2.93 -18.28 -11.27
N LEU A 328 -2.38 -19.25 -10.54
CA LEU A 328 -1.11 -19.09 -9.83
C LEU A 328 0.04 -18.68 -10.78
N GLY A 329 0.10 -19.28 -11.98
CA GLY A 329 1.17 -19.06 -12.95
C GLY A 329 1.18 -17.70 -13.64
N ARG A 330 0.17 -16.84 -13.41
CA ARG A 330 0.13 -15.50 -14.02
C ARG A 330 1.05 -14.53 -13.28
N ILE A 331 1.86 -13.78 -14.00
CA ILE A 331 2.86 -12.86 -13.42
C ILE A 331 2.20 -11.82 -12.52
N GLU A 332 1.02 -11.32 -12.88
CA GLU A 332 0.26 -10.37 -12.09
C GLU A 332 -0.17 -10.95 -10.72
N ASN A 333 -0.20 -12.27 -10.55
CA ASN A 333 -0.61 -12.96 -9.32
C ASN A 333 0.56 -13.23 -8.35
N ASN A 334 1.77 -12.78 -8.68
CA ASN A 334 2.97 -13.05 -7.87
C ASN A 334 3.04 -12.29 -6.52
N ASP A 335 2.12 -11.35 -6.25
CA ASP A 335 2.00 -10.66 -4.96
C ASP A 335 1.58 -11.63 -3.82
N ILE A 336 2.14 -11.42 -2.63
CA ILE A 336 1.93 -12.26 -1.44
C ILE A 336 0.45 -12.40 -1.02
N PHE A 337 -0.36 -11.35 -1.18
CA PHE A 337 -1.77 -11.38 -0.81
C PHE A 337 -2.59 -12.16 -1.84
N THR A 338 -2.29 -11.99 -3.13
CA THR A 338 -2.94 -12.76 -4.20
C THR A 338 -2.60 -14.24 -4.08
N SER A 339 -1.32 -14.54 -3.82
CA SER A 339 -0.85 -15.90 -3.56
C SER A 339 -1.58 -16.51 -2.35
N SER A 340 -1.87 -15.73 -1.31
CA SER A 340 -2.64 -16.17 -0.14
C SER A 340 -4.07 -16.60 -0.47
N PHE A 341 -4.77 -15.85 -1.34
CA PHE A 341 -6.11 -16.25 -1.79
C PHE A 341 -6.08 -17.53 -2.64
N ILE A 342 -5.10 -17.67 -3.54
CA ILE A 342 -4.95 -18.85 -4.40
C ILE A 342 -4.56 -20.08 -3.55
N ALA A 343 -3.64 -19.93 -2.61
CA ALA A 343 -3.23 -20.97 -1.68
C ALA A 343 -4.41 -21.52 -0.86
N TRP A 344 -5.41 -20.70 -0.55
CA TRP A 344 -6.62 -21.17 0.10
C TRP A 344 -7.41 -22.19 -0.73
N LEU A 345 -7.50 -21.99 -2.06
CA LEU A 345 -8.11 -22.97 -2.97
C LEU A 345 -7.27 -24.25 -3.02
N MET A 346 -5.95 -24.11 -3.10
CA MET A 346 -5.02 -25.25 -3.12
C MET A 346 -5.09 -26.10 -1.85
N ALA A 347 -5.18 -25.45 -0.69
CA ALA A 347 -5.33 -26.12 0.61
C ALA A 347 -6.53 -27.09 0.66
N ARG A 348 -7.56 -26.89 -0.18
CA ARG A 348 -8.72 -27.79 -0.23
C ARG A 348 -8.38 -29.19 -0.71
N TRP A 349 -7.35 -29.37 -1.55
CA TRP A 349 -6.92 -30.69 -2.01
C TRP A 349 -5.58 -31.15 -1.42
N GLU A 350 -4.77 -30.26 -0.85
CA GLU A 350 -3.45 -30.61 -0.29
C GLU A 350 -3.50 -31.14 1.15
N LYS A 351 -4.67 -31.11 1.81
CA LYS A 351 -4.83 -31.47 3.24
C LYS A 351 -3.88 -30.69 4.18
N LYS A 352 -3.48 -29.49 3.78
CA LYS A 352 -2.70 -28.53 4.55
C LYS A 352 -3.55 -27.30 4.86
N THR A 353 -3.13 -26.50 5.83
CA THR A 353 -3.64 -25.14 6.00
C THR A 353 -3.22 -24.27 4.81
N ALA A 354 -3.98 -23.21 4.53
CA ALA A 354 -3.61 -22.27 3.46
C ALA A 354 -2.27 -21.58 3.77
N TYR A 355 -1.98 -21.36 5.05
CA TYR A 355 -0.69 -20.85 5.51
C TYR A 355 0.50 -21.71 5.06
N GLU A 356 0.46 -23.02 5.31
CA GLU A 356 1.53 -23.95 4.89
C GLU A 356 1.70 -23.99 3.37
N VAL A 357 0.59 -23.90 2.63
CA VAL A 357 0.63 -23.81 1.16
C VAL A 357 1.29 -22.49 0.74
N VAL A 358 0.93 -21.36 1.34
CA VAL A 358 1.56 -20.06 1.05
C VAL A 358 3.07 -20.12 1.27
N LEU A 359 3.55 -20.63 2.39
CA LEU A 359 4.99 -20.74 2.65
C LEU A 359 5.69 -21.57 1.57
N THR A 360 5.05 -22.66 1.11
CA THR A 360 5.57 -23.47 0.00
C THR A 360 5.62 -22.70 -1.33
N LEU A 361 4.72 -21.74 -1.55
CA LEU A 361 4.69 -20.90 -2.76
C LEU A 361 5.69 -19.74 -2.73
N LEU A 362 6.19 -19.38 -1.54
CA LEU A 362 7.09 -18.25 -1.33
C LEU A 362 8.56 -18.67 -1.25
N ASN A 363 8.82 -19.93 -0.90
CA ASN A 363 10.12 -20.60 -0.98
C ASN A 363 10.36 -21.16 -2.38
#